data_AF-A0A8J2MK67-F1
#
_entry.id   AF-A0A8J2MK67-F1
#
_cell.length_a   1.000
_cell.length_b   1.000
_cell.length_c   1.000
_cell.angle_alpha   90.00
_cell.angle_beta   90.00
_cell.angle_gamma   90.00
#
_symmetry.space_group_name_H-M   'P 1'
#
loop_
_entity.id
_entity.type
_entity.pdbx_description
1 polymer ?
#
loop_
_entity_poly.entity_id
_entity_poly.type
_entity_poly.pdbx_seq_one_letter_code
_entity_poly.pdbx_strand_id
1 'polypeptide(L)'
;MKFVLFVLPIILLICTVYGSNEPFIIPPFLLGAPESVMREMQELLQEYADKPDYQMERAVEEWVKAKGGMIKVKYDQFKANMQQLHNKATLLRKTMAQNLSKEAKKADMELINIGRNKSLSAQQKKKKFEAYLMNLSQAVRNELQTVFYAKF
;
A
#
# COMPACT_ATOMS: atom_id res chain seq x y z
N MET A 1 -17.01 5.79 -3.63
CA MET A 1 -16.40 4.47 -3.91
C MET A 1 -15.32 4.20 -2.87
N LYS A 2 -15.24 2.99 -2.33
CA LYS A 2 -14.35 2.61 -1.23
C LYS A 2 -12.97 2.26 -1.80
N PHE A 3 -12.00 3.17 -1.72
CA PHE A 3 -10.68 3.03 -2.35
C PHE A 3 -9.74 2.19 -1.49
N VAL A 4 -9.63 0.89 -1.72
CA VAL A 4 -8.71 0.06 -0.95
C VAL A 4 -7.32 0.16 -1.58
N LEU A 5 -6.43 0.92 -0.94
CA LEU A 5 -5.00 0.97 -1.25
C LEU A 5 -4.42 -0.44 -1.18
N PHE A 6 -3.99 -0.94 -2.32
CA PHE A 6 -3.55 -2.31 -2.47
C PHE A 6 -2.50 -2.40 -3.56
N VAL A 7 -1.28 -2.69 -3.14
CA VAL A 7 -0.28 -3.25 -4.02
C VAL A 7 0.54 -4.23 -3.18
N LEU A 8 0.01 -5.42 -2.94
CA LEU A 8 0.81 -6.55 -2.43
C LEU A 8 1.51 -7.16 -3.67
N PRO A 9 2.69 -6.69 -4.13
CA PRO A 9 3.91 -6.49 -3.34
C PRO A 9 4.71 -5.19 -3.58
N ILE A 10 4.24 -4.22 -4.40
CA ILE A 10 4.97 -2.96 -4.65
C ILE A 10 4.67 -1.89 -3.57
N ILE A 11 3.58 -2.01 -2.80
CA ILE A 11 3.28 -1.16 -1.62
C ILE A 11 4.02 -1.63 -0.36
N LEU A 12 4.71 -2.77 -0.39
CA LEU A 12 5.76 -3.00 0.61
C LEU A 12 6.98 -2.10 0.40
N LEU A 13 7.11 -1.44 -0.76
CA LEU A 13 8.15 -0.45 -1.02
C LEU A 13 7.71 1.00 -0.76
N ILE A 14 6.41 1.25 -0.58
CA ILE A 14 5.87 2.60 -0.29
C ILE A 14 5.45 2.72 1.19
N CYS A 15 5.55 1.64 1.98
CA CYS A 15 5.21 1.64 3.41
C CYS A 15 6.35 1.14 4.31
N THR A 16 7.61 1.17 3.85
CA THR A 16 8.78 1.20 4.77
C THR A 16 9.13 2.63 5.14
N VAL A 17 8.19 3.32 5.78
CA VAL A 17 8.52 4.48 6.61
C VAL A 17 8.15 4.07 8.03
N TYR A 18 8.79 4.66 9.03
CA TYR A 18 8.69 4.34 10.47
C TYR A 18 9.77 3.35 10.96
N GLY A 19 11.00 3.83 10.79
CA GLY A 19 12.22 3.32 11.40
C GLY A 19 13.40 4.26 11.15
N SER A 20 13.25 5.54 11.49
CA SER A 20 14.30 6.59 11.68
C SER A 20 15.52 6.74 10.74
N ASN A 21 15.71 5.99 9.64
CA ASN A 21 16.91 6.11 8.79
C ASN A 21 16.73 5.78 7.28
N GLU A 22 15.51 5.60 6.77
CA GLU A 22 15.27 5.37 5.32
C GLU A 22 14.81 6.67 4.63
N PRO A 23 15.23 6.92 3.36
CA PRO A 23 14.93 8.16 2.65
C PRO A 23 13.43 8.29 2.39
N PHE A 24 12.89 9.49 2.63
CA PHE A 24 11.53 9.84 2.24
C PHE A 24 11.36 9.68 0.72
N ILE A 25 10.52 8.74 0.31
CA ILE A 25 10.21 8.55 -1.11
C ILE A 25 9.20 9.61 -1.51
N ILE A 26 9.64 10.55 -2.35
CA ILE A 26 8.81 11.65 -2.85
C ILE A 26 7.65 11.05 -3.68
N PRO A 27 6.38 11.33 -3.33
CA PRO A 27 5.25 10.90 -4.13
C PRO A 27 5.34 11.46 -5.56
N PRO A 28 5.08 10.67 -6.62
CA PRO A 28 5.25 11.13 -8.00
C PRO A 28 4.48 12.41 -8.35
N PHE A 29 3.32 12.65 -7.71
CA PHE A 29 2.52 13.85 -7.94
C PHE A 29 3.15 15.14 -7.38
N LEU A 30 4.19 15.02 -6.55
CA LEU A 30 4.99 16.13 -6.01
C LEU A 30 6.32 16.34 -6.73
N LEU A 31 6.63 15.58 -7.79
CA LEU A 31 7.84 15.81 -8.58
C LEU A 31 7.84 17.23 -9.17
N GLY A 32 8.90 17.98 -8.84
CA GLY A 32 9.08 19.39 -9.21
C GLY A 32 8.31 20.38 -8.34
N ALA A 33 7.68 19.95 -7.24
CA ALA A 33 7.10 20.86 -6.26
C ALA A 33 8.20 21.55 -5.44
N PRO A 34 7.94 22.75 -4.88
CA PRO A 34 8.86 23.40 -3.95
C PRO A 34 9.17 22.51 -2.73
N GLU A 35 10.38 22.63 -2.18
CA GLU A 35 10.79 21.88 -0.98
C GLU A 35 9.86 22.07 0.21
N SER A 36 9.30 23.28 0.39
CA SER A 36 8.33 23.55 1.44
C SER A 36 7.08 22.69 1.31
N VAL A 37 6.57 22.50 0.09
CA VAL A 37 5.41 21.65 -0.20
C VAL A 37 5.72 20.17 0.05
N MET A 38 6.93 19.73 -0.30
CA MET A 38 7.37 18.35 -0.01
C MET A 38 7.49 18.10 1.49
N ARG A 39 8.01 19.08 2.25
CA ARG A 39 8.14 19.01 3.71
C ARG A 39 6.79 18.94 4.40
N GLU A 40 5.82 19.76 3.99
CA GLU A 40 4.46 19.69 4.54
C GLU A 40 3.84 18.30 4.34
N MET A 41 4.00 17.71 3.15
CA MET A 41 3.52 16.34 2.90
C MET A 41 4.24 15.33 3.79
N GLN A 42 5.56 15.46 3.94
CA GLN A 42 6.33 14.57 4.82
C GLN A 42 5.85 14.65 6.27
N GLU A 43 5.63 15.85 6.80
CA GLU A 43 5.12 16.08 8.15
C GLU A 43 3.71 15.50 8.32
N LEU A 44 2.82 15.72 7.35
CA LEU A 44 1.47 15.14 7.34
C LEU A 44 1.52 13.60 7.39
N LEU A 45 2.36 12.98 6.57
CA LEU A 45 2.51 11.53 6.56
C LEU A 45 3.07 11.02 7.90
N GLN A 46 4.04 11.73 8.49
CA GLN A 46 4.59 11.38 9.80
C GLN A 46 3.56 11.50 10.94
N GLU A 47 2.73 12.54 10.94
CA GLU A 47 1.68 12.74 11.94
C GLU A 47 0.65 11.58 11.92
N TYR A 48 0.32 11.09 10.73
CA TYR A 48 -0.69 10.06 10.53
C TYR A 48 -0.12 8.64 10.45
N ALA A 49 1.19 8.47 10.62
CA ALA A 49 1.95 7.23 10.52
C ALA A 49 1.30 6.01 11.20
N ASP A 50 0.93 6.21 12.46
CA ASP A 50 0.38 5.19 13.33
C ASP A 50 -1.16 5.23 13.38
N LYS A 51 -1.77 6.08 12.57
CA LYS A 51 -3.23 6.19 12.46
C LYS A 51 -3.78 5.15 11.48
N PRO A 52 -5.05 4.77 11.61
CA PRO A 52 -5.72 3.96 10.60
C PRO A 52 -5.60 4.56 9.21
N ASP A 53 -5.42 3.72 8.19
CA ASP A 53 -5.28 4.16 6.80
C ASP A 53 -6.39 5.11 6.33
N TYR A 54 -7.64 4.92 6.78
CA TYR A 54 -8.73 5.82 6.39
C TYR A 54 -8.53 7.26 6.89
N GLN A 55 -7.82 7.46 8.01
CA GLN A 55 -7.52 8.78 8.55
C GLN A 55 -6.39 9.43 7.73
N MET A 56 -5.33 8.67 7.46
CA MET A 56 -4.23 9.08 6.58
C MET A 56 -4.74 9.50 5.19
N GLU A 57 -5.54 8.64 4.55
CA GLU A 57 -6.15 8.91 3.25
C GLU A 57 -6.96 10.21 3.26
N ARG A 58 -7.79 10.42 4.29
CA ARG A 58 -8.58 11.64 4.44
C ARG A 58 -7.70 12.87 4.57
N ALA A 59 -6.67 12.81 5.42
CA ALA A 59 -5.76 13.92 5.67
C ALA A 59 -5.01 14.33 4.37
N VAL A 60 -4.54 13.35 3.59
CA VAL A 60 -3.91 13.61 2.29
C VAL A 60 -4.90 14.22 1.30
N GLU A 61 -6.13 13.69 1.20
CA GLU A 61 -7.16 14.23 0.30
C GLU A 61 -7.52 15.69 0.65
N GLU A 62 -7.64 16.01 1.95
CA GLU A 62 -7.91 17.36 2.45
C GLU A 62 -6.75 18.31 2.15
N TRP A 63 -5.50 17.87 2.41
CA TRP A 63 -4.30 18.66 2.10
C TRP A 63 -4.18 18.94 0.59
N VAL A 64 -4.37 17.92 -0.26
CA VAL A 64 -4.32 18.10 -1.72
C VAL A 64 -5.41 19.04 -2.20
N LYS A 65 -6.63 18.91 -1.66
CA LYS A 65 -7.74 19.80 -1.98
C LYS A 65 -7.43 21.24 -1.61
N ALA A 66 -6.80 21.47 -0.44
CA ALA A 66 -6.38 22.79 0.01
C ALA A 66 -5.27 23.39 -0.87
N LYS A 67 -4.30 22.58 -1.32
CA LYS A 67 -3.24 23.02 -2.25
C LYS A 67 -3.78 23.38 -3.63
N GLY A 68 -4.74 22.63 -4.14
CA GLY A 68 -5.36 22.88 -5.43
C GLY A 68 -4.37 22.86 -6.60
N GLY A 69 -4.71 23.60 -7.67
CA GLY A 69 -3.84 23.82 -8.82
C GLY A 69 -3.25 22.54 -9.43
N MET A 70 -1.99 22.62 -9.85
CA MET A 70 -1.28 21.51 -10.49
C MET A 70 -1.04 20.32 -9.55
N ILE A 71 -0.92 20.55 -8.24
CA ILE A 71 -0.76 19.49 -7.24
C ILE A 71 -2.00 18.59 -7.25
N LYS A 72 -3.20 19.19 -7.22
CA LYS A 72 -4.45 18.43 -7.30
C LYS A 72 -4.58 17.66 -8.61
N VAL A 73 -4.26 18.30 -9.74
CA VAL A 73 -4.32 17.63 -11.06
C VAL A 73 -3.40 16.41 -11.11
N LYS A 74 -2.14 16.56 -10.70
CA LYS A 74 -1.17 15.45 -10.66
C LYS A 74 -1.58 14.37 -9.67
N TYR A 75 -2.19 14.73 -8.54
CA TYR A 75 -2.68 13.78 -7.56
C TYR A 75 -3.86 12.95 -8.09
N ASP A 76 -4.81 13.59 -8.78
CA ASP A 76 -5.94 12.88 -9.39
C ASP A 76 -5.48 11.91 -10.49
N GLN A 77 -4.50 12.32 -11.31
CA GLN A 77 -3.84 11.45 -12.29
C GLN A 77 -3.11 10.29 -11.61
N PHE A 78 -2.38 10.58 -10.54
CA PHE A 78 -1.70 9.56 -9.74
C PHE A 78 -2.70 8.53 -9.20
N LYS A 79 -3.83 8.95 -8.62
CA LYS A 79 -4.89 8.03 -8.15
C LYS A 79 -5.43 7.17 -9.29
N ALA A 80 -5.68 7.74 -10.46
CA ALA A 80 -6.17 7.00 -11.61
C ALA A 80 -5.15 5.93 -12.07
N ASN A 81 -3.87 6.30 -12.14
CA ASN A 81 -2.79 5.37 -12.51
C ASN A 81 -2.63 4.25 -11.47
N MET A 82 -2.69 4.59 -10.18
CA MET A 82 -2.64 3.61 -9.09
C MET A 82 -3.83 2.64 -9.14
N GLN A 83 -5.03 3.11 -9.50
CA GLN A 83 -6.19 2.25 -9.69
C GLN A 83 -5.99 1.27 -10.86
N GLN A 84 -5.41 1.73 -11.97
CA GLN A 84 -5.12 0.85 -13.11
C GLN A 84 -4.07 -0.21 -12.73
N LEU A 85 -3.00 0.20 -12.04
CA LEU A 85 -1.98 -0.73 -11.56
C LEU A 85 -2.56 -1.74 -10.57
N HIS A 86 -3.41 -1.28 -9.65
CA HIS A 86 -4.12 -2.14 -8.71
C HIS A 86 -4.97 -3.21 -9.41
N ASN A 87 -5.71 -2.81 -10.45
CA ASN A 87 -6.55 -3.74 -11.20
C ASN A 87 -5.70 -4.78 -11.93
N LYS A 88 -4.60 -4.36 -12.57
CA LYS A 88 -3.64 -5.27 -13.22
C LYS A 88 -3.01 -6.25 -12.23
N ALA A 89 -2.56 -5.75 -11.08
CA ALA A 89 -1.98 -6.56 -10.02
C ALA A 89 -2.98 -7.56 -9.44
N THR A 90 -4.22 -7.14 -9.23
CA THR A 90 -5.30 -8.02 -8.75
C THR A 90 -5.61 -9.13 -9.75
N LEU A 91 -5.65 -8.81 -11.04
CA LEU A 91 -5.88 -9.81 -12.08
C LEU A 91 -4.73 -10.82 -12.14
N LEU A 92 -3.48 -10.36 -12.16
CA LEU A 92 -2.31 -11.23 -12.14
C LEU A 92 -2.30 -12.13 -10.91
N ARG A 93 -2.54 -11.55 -9.72
CA ARG A 93 -2.62 -12.31 -8.47
C ARG A 93 -3.72 -13.38 -8.53
N LYS A 94 -4.90 -13.04 -9.05
CA LYS A 94 -6.02 -14.00 -9.21
C LYS A 94 -5.62 -15.17 -10.10
N THR A 95 -4.92 -14.93 -11.21
CA THR A 95 -4.42 -15.98 -12.10
C THR A 95 -3.41 -16.87 -11.39
N MET A 96 -2.41 -16.28 -10.73
CA MET A 96 -1.39 -17.04 -10.00
C MET A 96 -2.00 -17.85 -8.84
N ALA A 97 -2.99 -17.29 -8.16
CA ALA A 97 -3.68 -17.94 -7.06
C ALA A 97 -4.47 -19.19 -7.49
N GLN A 98 -4.75 -19.40 -8.79
CA GLN A 98 -5.41 -20.61 -9.25
C GLN A 98 -4.58 -21.87 -9.01
N ASN A 99 -3.26 -21.75 -9.10
CA ASN A 99 -2.30 -22.85 -8.96
C ASN A 99 -1.99 -23.21 -7.49
N LEU A 100 -2.50 -22.42 -6.54
CA LEU A 100 -2.29 -22.66 -5.11
C LEU A 100 -3.13 -23.84 -4.59
N SER A 101 -2.59 -24.52 -3.59
CA SER A 101 -3.31 -25.45 -2.71
C SER A 101 -4.48 -24.75 -2.01
N LYS A 102 -5.42 -25.53 -1.46
CA LYS A 102 -6.58 -24.99 -0.75
C LYS A 102 -6.16 -24.16 0.46
N GLU A 103 -5.15 -24.63 1.17
CA GLU A 103 -4.54 -23.99 2.33
C GLU A 103 -3.85 -22.69 1.93
N ALA A 104 -3.09 -22.70 0.84
CA ALA A 104 -2.43 -21.49 0.34
C ALA A 104 -3.41 -20.47 -0.23
N LYS A 105 -4.50 -20.88 -0.88
CA LYS A 105 -5.59 -19.96 -1.30
C LYS A 105 -6.25 -19.27 -0.11
N LYS A 106 -6.52 -20.02 0.97
CA LYS A 106 -7.07 -19.44 2.20
C LYS A 106 -6.08 -18.44 2.79
N ALA A 107 -4.80 -18.79 2.85
CA ALA A 107 -3.77 -17.90 3.36
C ALA A 107 -3.61 -16.63 2.52
N ASP A 108 -3.63 -16.76 1.19
CA ASP A 108 -3.61 -15.62 0.26
C ASP A 108 -4.76 -14.64 0.54
N MET A 109 -5.98 -15.16 0.71
CA MET A 109 -7.17 -14.36 1.01
C MET A 109 -7.08 -13.64 2.36
N GLU A 110 -6.52 -14.27 3.39
CA GLU A 110 -6.32 -13.61 4.69
C GLU A 110 -5.28 -12.49 4.61
N LEU A 111 -4.17 -12.71 3.91
CA LEU A 111 -3.15 -11.69 3.67
C LEU A 111 -3.72 -10.51 2.88
N ILE A 112 -4.58 -10.79 1.90
CA ILE A 112 -5.38 -9.79 1.20
C ILE A 112 -6.27 -9.02 2.20
N ASN A 113 -7.00 -9.70 3.07
CA ASN A 113 -7.91 -9.06 4.03
C ASN A 113 -7.14 -8.15 5.02
N ILE A 114 -5.97 -8.58 5.50
CA ILE A 114 -5.08 -7.73 6.31
C ILE A 114 -4.70 -6.47 5.53
N GLY A 115 -4.28 -6.62 4.27
CA GLY A 115 -3.95 -5.49 3.39
C GLY A 115 -5.14 -4.56 3.14
N ARG A 116 -6.36 -5.10 3.01
CA ARG A 116 -7.61 -4.34 2.79
C ARG A 116 -8.08 -3.56 4.00
N ASN A 117 -7.65 -3.95 5.20
CA ASN A 117 -8.28 -3.45 6.42
C ASN A 117 -7.86 -2.00 6.69
N LYS A 118 -8.74 -1.06 6.36
CA LYS A 118 -8.52 0.36 6.55
C LYS A 118 -8.52 0.81 8.01
N SER A 119 -9.01 -0.01 8.92
CA SER A 119 -8.99 0.32 10.35
C SER A 119 -7.60 0.12 10.97
N LEU A 120 -6.66 -0.46 10.22
CA LEU A 120 -5.28 -0.67 10.64
C LEU A 120 -4.37 0.40 10.05
N SER A 121 -3.34 0.79 10.79
CA SER A 121 -2.20 1.53 10.24
C SER A 121 -1.29 0.62 9.43
N ALA A 122 -0.39 1.20 8.63
CA ALA A 122 0.65 0.48 7.90
C ALA A 122 1.49 -0.42 8.84
N GLN A 123 1.88 0.09 10.01
CA GLN A 123 2.66 -0.68 10.98
C GLN A 123 1.85 -1.86 11.56
N GLN A 124 0.56 -1.66 11.85
CA GLN A 124 -0.31 -2.73 12.34
C GLN A 124 -0.54 -3.80 11.27
N LYS A 125 -0.68 -3.41 10.00
CA LYS A 125 -0.74 -4.35 8.87
C LYS A 125 0.53 -5.17 8.76
N LYS A 126 1.71 -4.52 8.81
CA LYS A 126 3.01 -5.21 8.79
C LYS A 126 3.10 -6.24 9.90
N LYS A 127 2.83 -5.85 11.15
CA LYS A 127 2.85 -6.77 12.31
C LYS A 127 1.90 -7.96 12.13
N LYS A 128 0.67 -7.71 11.67
CA LYS A 128 -0.31 -8.79 11.42
C LYS A 128 0.12 -9.69 10.26
N PHE A 129 0.70 -9.13 9.22
CA PHE A 129 1.20 -9.87 8.07
C PHE A 129 2.35 -10.80 8.47
N GLU A 130 3.34 -10.29 9.20
CA GLU A 130 4.47 -11.05 9.73
C GLU A 130 4.00 -12.17 10.66
N ALA A 131 3.16 -11.84 11.64
CA ALA A 131 2.60 -12.82 12.57
C ALA A 131 1.78 -13.90 11.85
N TYR A 132 1.02 -13.54 10.82
CA TYR A 132 0.26 -14.49 10.02
C TYR A 132 1.19 -15.45 9.27
N LEU A 133 2.20 -14.93 8.57
CA LEU A 133 3.16 -15.74 7.82
C LEU A 133 3.98 -16.70 8.70
N MET A 134 4.36 -16.26 9.91
CA MET A 134 5.08 -17.10 10.87
C MET A 134 4.27 -18.34 11.28
N ASN A 135 2.95 -18.23 11.35
CA ASN A 135 2.05 -19.32 11.72
C ASN A 135 1.69 -20.28 10.56
N LEU A 136 2.08 -19.96 9.34
CA LEU A 136 1.87 -20.85 8.19
C LEU A 136 2.91 -21.97 8.16
N SER A 137 2.58 -23.09 7.52
CA SER A 137 3.57 -24.13 7.22
C SER A 137 4.57 -23.63 6.18
N GLN A 138 5.77 -24.21 6.15
CA GLN A 138 6.79 -23.85 5.16
C GLN A 138 6.29 -24.09 3.72
N ALA A 139 5.53 -25.17 3.50
CA ALA A 139 4.96 -25.48 2.19
C ALA A 139 4.03 -24.36 1.70
N VAL A 140 3.11 -23.88 2.55
CA VAL A 140 2.19 -22.79 2.20
C VAL A 140 2.96 -21.48 1.96
N ARG A 141 4.00 -21.18 2.76
CA ARG A 141 4.84 -19.99 2.52
C ARG A 141 5.54 -20.03 1.16
N ASN A 142 6.08 -21.18 0.77
CA ASN A 142 6.74 -21.37 -0.53
C ASN A 142 5.74 -21.16 -1.68
N GLU A 143 4.53 -21.70 -1.56
CA GLU A 143 3.48 -21.48 -2.57
C GLU A 143 3.12 -19.98 -2.69
N LEU A 144 2.90 -19.30 -1.56
CA LEU A 144 2.60 -17.86 -1.55
C LEU A 144 3.74 -17.02 -2.12
N GLN A 145 5.00 -17.47 -1.97
CA GLN A 145 6.15 -16.81 -2.57
C GLN A 145 6.02 -16.70 -4.09
N THR A 146 5.51 -17.73 -4.77
CA THR A 146 5.30 -17.70 -6.23
C THR A 146 4.32 -16.61 -6.67
N VAL A 147 3.35 -16.27 -5.81
CA VAL A 147 2.38 -15.19 -6.03
C VAL A 147 2.97 -13.82 -5.72
N PHE A 148 3.82 -13.71 -4.69
CA PHE A 148 4.45 -12.44 -4.29
C PHE A 148 5.60 -12.01 -5.21
N TYR A 149 6.37 -12.96 -5.73
CA TYR A 149 7.56 -12.68 -6.56
C TYR A 149 7.29 -12.80 -8.06
N ALA A 150 6.03 -12.98 -8.47
CA ALA A 150 5.64 -12.82 -9.87
C ALA A 150 6.01 -11.39 -10.30
N LYS A 151 7.11 -11.28 -11.05
CA LYS A 151 7.66 -10.00 -11.52
C LYS A 151 6.61 -9.27 -12.35
N PHE A 152 6.38 -8.01 -12.00
CA PHE A 152 5.73 -7.01 -12.87
C PHE A 152 6.77 -6.45 -13.84
#